data_AF-A0AAV4PS89-F1
#
_entry.id   AF-A0AAV4PS89-F1
#
_cell.length_a   1.000
_cell.length_b   1.000
_cell.length_c   1.000
_cell.angle_alpha   90.00
_cell.angle_beta   90.00
_cell.angle_gamma   90.00
#
_symmetry.space_group_name_H-M   'P 1'
#
loop_
_entity.id
_entity.type
_entity.pdbx_description
1 polymer ?
#
loop_
_entity_poly.entity_id
_entity_poly.type
_entity_poly.pdbx_seq_one_letter_code
_entity_poly.pdbx_strand_id
1 'polypeptide(L)' 'MKTLHHGSIRGYYIGYKTSGTSDPFIYKTVEVKEGQDRSCDVTLLRQNTKYSVVVQAFNDKGAGPLSDEVTVRTLEFGA' A
#
# COMPACT_ATOMS: atom_id res chain seq x y z
N MET A 1 18.32 2.52 -20.32
CA MET A 1 17.30 2.72 -19.26
C MET A 1 17.66 1.83 -18.08
N LYS A 2 18.04 2.42 -16.94
CA LYS A 2 18.37 1.69 -15.70
C LYS A 2 17.05 1.51 -14.93
N THR A 3 16.49 0.31 -14.90
CA THR A 3 15.30 0.02 -14.09
C THR A 3 15.69 -0.01 -12.61
N LEU A 4 15.04 0.82 -11.79
CA LEU A 4 15.28 1.01 -10.34
C LEU A 4 14.92 -0.22 -9.46
N HIS A 5 14.79 -1.40 -10.05
CA HIS A 5 14.44 -2.64 -9.38
C HIS A 5 15.37 -3.77 -9.82
N HIS A 6 15.88 -4.55 -8.86
CA HIS A 6 16.72 -5.71 -9.13
C HIS A 6 15.84 -6.91 -9.57
N GLY A 7 15.26 -6.84 -10.76
CA GLY A 7 14.40 -7.88 -11.34
C GLY A 7 12.93 -7.48 -11.48
N SER A 8 12.12 -8.34 -12.12
CA SER A 8 10.69 -8.11 -12.36
C SER A 8 9.90 -8.10 -11.05
N ILE A 9 9.11 -7.04 -10.84
CA ILE A 9 8.23 -6.93 -9.68
C ILE A 9 7.14 -8.00 -9.77
N ARG A 10 6.97 -8.79 -8.70
CA ARG A 10 5.92 -9.79 -8.56
C ARG A 10 4.66 -9.24 -7.90
N GLY A 11 4.83 -8.25 -7.03
CA GLY A 11 3.72 -7.65 -6.31
C GLY A 11 4.14 -6.56 -5.36
N TYR A 12 3.17 -6.15 -4.56
CA TYR A 12 3.29 -5.10 -3.55
C TYR A 12 2.63 -5.53 -2.25
N TYR A 13 3.26 -5.22 -1.12
CA TYR A 13 2.61 -5.18 0.19
C TYR A 13 2.13 -3.75 0.44
N ILE A 14 0.83 -3.60 0.71
CA ILE A 14 0.18 -2.33 0.99
C ILE A 14 -0.12 -2.29 2.48
N GLY A 15 0.71 -1.58 3.22
CA GLY A 15 0.57 -1.40 4.66
C GLY A 15 -0.35 -0.22 4.96
N TYR A 16 -1.36 -0.40 5.79
CA TYR A 16 -2.20 0.69 6.28
C TYR A 16 -2.52 0.56 7.78
N LYS A 17 -2.64 1.70 8.47
CA LYS A 17 -3.06 1.80 9.87
C LYS A 17 -3.73 3.14 10.17
N THR A 18 -4.43 3.24 11.30
CA THR A 18 -4.91 4.54 11.79
C THR A 18 -3.71 5.45 12.05
N SER A 19 -3.73 6.66 11.46
CA SER A 19 -2.61 7.60 11.58
C SER A 19 -2.51 8.16 13.00
N GLY A 20 -1.29 8.30 13.50
CA GLY A 20 -1.02 8.79 14.86
C GLY A 20 -1.22 7.77 15.99
N THR A 21 -1.55 6.51 15.69
CA THR A 21 -1.60 5.43 16.69
C THR A 21 -0.32 4.59 16.70
N SER A 22 -0.10 3.89 17.82
CA SER A 22 0.93 2.86 17.97
C SER A 22 0.52 1.51 17.37
N ASP A 23 -0.61 1.45 16.66
CA ASP A 23 -1.07 0.22 16.04
C ASP A 23 -0.06 -0.26 14.98
N PRO A 24 0.12 -1.59 14.84
CA PRO A 24 0.90 -2.13 13.74
C PRO A 24 0.20 -1.90 12.40
N PHE A 25 0.98 -1.83 11.32
CA PHE A 25 0.44 -1.87 9.96
C PHE A 25 -0.23 -3.21 9.68
N ILE A 26 -1.42 -3.15 9.07
CA ILE A 26 -2.06 -4.32 8.45
C ILE A 26 -1.69 -4.29 6.97
N TYR A 27 -1.39 -5.46 6.40
CA TYR A 27 -0.92 -5.56 5.02
C TYR A 27 -1.92 -6.27 4.11
N LYS A 28 -2.18 -5.64 2.96
CA LYS A 28 -2.80 -6.28 1.80
C LYS A 28 -1.72 -6.64 0.79
N THR A 29 -1.71 -7.86 0.30
CA THR A 29 -0.81 -8.29 -0.79
C THR A 29 -1.51 -8.12 -2.13
N VAL A 30 -0.84 -7.48 -3.08
CA VAL A 30 -1.32 -7.28 -4.45
C VAL A 30 -0.29 -7.85 -5.41
N GLU A 31 -0.67 -8.91 -6.12
CA GLU A 31 0.16 -9.49 -7.18
C GLU A 31 0.02 -8.70 -8.49
N VAL A 32 1.13 -8.51 -9.19
CA VAL A 32 1.13 -7.91 -10.52
C VAL A 32 0.70 -8.96 -11.53
N LYS A 33 -0.32 -8.62 -12.33
CA LYS A 33 -0.77 -9.39 -13.49
C LYS A 33 -0.56 -8.58 -14.76
N GLU A 34 -0.19 -9.23 -15.85
CA GLU A 34 -0.02 -8.55 -17.13
C GLU A 34 -1.33 -7.90 -17.59
N GLY A 35 -1.26 -6.66 -18.08
CA GLY A 35 -2.41 -5.90 -18.53
C GLY A 35 -3.30 -5.30 -17.42
N GLN A 36 -2.93 -5.45 -16.15
CA GLN A 36 -3.66 -4.85 -15.04
C GLN A 36 -3.02 -3.53 -14.58
N ASP A 37 -3.85 -2.53 -14.28
CA ASP A 37 -3.40 -1.30 -13.64
C ASP A 37 -2.75 -1.59 -12.29
N ARG A 38 -1.69 -0.83 -11.97
CA ARG A 38 -0.98 -0.92 -10.70
C ARG A 38 -1.72 -0.16 -9.59
N SER A 39 -2.98 -0.53 -9.39
CA SER A 39 -3.88 0.07 -8.39
C SER A 39 -4.54 -1.01 -7.55
N CYS A 40 -4.98 -0.64 -6.36
CA CYS A 40 -5.77 -1.52 -5.51
C CYS A 40 -6.66 -0.72 -4.56
N ASP A 41 -7.80 -1.29 -4.20
CA ASP A 41 -8.69 -0.71 -3.19
C ASP A 41 -8.37 -1.22 -1.79
N VAL A 42 -8.28 -0.31 -0.82
CA VAL A 42 -8.26 -0.66 0.60
C VAL A 42 -9.64 -0.37 1.17
N THR A 43 -10.34 -1.43 1.56
CA THR A 43 -11.76 -1.40 1.95
C THR A 43 -11.93 -1.68 3.45
N LEU A 44 -13.18 -1.62 3.95
CA LEU A 44 -13.53 -1.89 5.35
C LEU A 44 -12.82 -0.94 6.35
N LEU A 45 -12.57 0.29 5.90
CA LEU A 45 -11.98 1.35 6.73
C LEU A 45 -13.08 2.11 7.48
N ARG A 46 -12.72 2.67 8.64
CA ARG A 46 -13.61 3.56 9.39
C ARG A 46 -13.77 4.87 8.61
N GLN A 47 -14.99 5.39 8.55
CA GLN A 47 -15.27 6.70 7.96
C GLN A 47 -14.63 7.84 8.77
N ASN A 48 -14.44 9.00 8.14
CA ASN A 48 -13.87 10.20 8.76
C ASN A 48 -12.62 9.90 9.63
N THR A 49 -11.74 9.03 9.15
CA THR A 49 -10.57 8.55 9.89
C THR A 49 -9.32 8.75 9.05
N LYS A 50 -8.25 9.28 9.66
CA LYS A 50 -6.94 9.40 9.00
C LYS A 50 -6.24 8.06 9.03
N TYR A 51 -5.75 7.63 7.87
CA TYR A 51 -4.93 6.45 7.70
C TYR A 51 -3.55 6.83 7.19
N SER A 52 -2.53 6.19 7.73
CA SER A 52 -1.17 6.19 7.20
C SER A 52 -1.01 4.97 6.28
N VAL A 53 -0.46 5.16 5.09
CA VAL A 53 -0.30 4.14 4.05
C VAL A 53 1.14 4.11 3.56
N VAL A 54 1.68 2.90 3.42
CA VAL A 54 3.02 2.61 2.87
C VAL A 54 2.93 1.49 1.85
N VAL A 55 3.84 1.47 0.88
CA VAL A 55 3.92 0.44 -0.16
C VAL A 55 5.31 -0.17 -0.20
N GLN A 56 5.39 -1.49 -0.31
CA GLN A 56 6.65 -2.23 -0.45
C GLN A 56 6.57 -3.15 -1.66
N ALA A 57 7.41 -2.93 -2.67
CA ALA A 57 7.49 -3.84 -3.81
C ALA A 57 8.25 -5.12 -3.43
N PHE A 58 7.87 -6.26 -4.00
CA PHE A 58 8.61 -7.52 -3.85
C PHE A 58 8.82 -8.24 -5.19
N ASN A 59 9.88 -9.03 -5.24
CA ASN A 59 10.19 -9.94 -6.34
C ASN A 59 10.63 -11.33 -5.81
N ASP A 60 11.10 -12.21 -6.68
CA ASP A 60 11.53 -13.57 -6.32
C ASP A 60 12.72 -13.63 -5.33
N LYS A 61 13.40 -12.51 -5.09
CA LYS A 61 14.49 -12.40 -4.12
C LYS A 61 14.04 -11.84 -2.78
N GLY A 62 12.88 -11.19 -2.71
CA GLY A 62 12.31 -10.66 -1.49
C GLY A 62 11.74 -9.27 -1.65
N ALA A 63 11.54 -8.62 -0.50
CA ALA A 63 10.94 -7.29 -0.43
C ALA A 63 12.00 -6.18 -0.55
N GLY A 64 11.65 -5.12 -1.27
CA GLY A 64 12.44 -3.89 -1.36
C GLY A 64 12.23 -2.98 -0.14
N PRO A 65 12.75 -1.74 -0.18
CA PRO A 65 12.45 -0.75 0.85
C PRO A 65 10.96 -0.35 0.86
N LEU A 66 10.48 0.12 2.01
CA LEU A 66 9.18 0.79 2.11
C LEU A 66 9.24 2.13 1.36
N SER A 67 8.10 2.53 0.80
CA SER A 67 7.89 3.90 0.33
C SER A 67 7.88 4.89 1.50
N ASP A 68 7.91 6.17 1.16
CA ASP A 68 7.48 7.21 2.09
C ASP A 68 6.03 6.96 2.54
N GLU A 69 5.72 7.36 3.78
CA GLU A 69 4.37 7.25 4.34
C GLU A 69 3.48 8.37 3.81
N VAL A 70 2.28 8.01 3.36
CA VAL A 70 1.24 8.96 2.93
C VAL A 70 0.07 8.91 3.90
N THR A 71 -0.37 10.06 4.40
CA THR A 71 -1.57 10.17 5.24
C THR A 71 -2.77 10.64 4.44
N VAL A 72 -3.87 9.89 4.47
CA VAL A 72 -5.15 10.21 3.81
C VAL A 72 -6.31 10.10 4.78
N ARG A 73 -7.38 10.88 4.60
CA ARG A 73 -8.59 10.79 5.42
C ARG A 73 -9.71 10.17 4.60
N THR A 74 -10.39 9.16 5.16
CA THR A 74 -11.60 8.59 4.55
C THR A 74 -12.73 9.61 4.57
N LEU A 75 -13.63 9.53 3.59
CA LEU A 75 -14.79 10.40 3.51
C LEU A 75 -15.68 10.23 4.75
N GLU A 76 -16.45 11.28 5.03
CA GLU A 76 -17.61 11.22 5.91
C GLU A 76 -18.84 10.97 5.04
N PHE A 77 -19.69 10.02 5.44
CA PHE A 77 -21.01 9.86 4.81
C PHE A 77 -21.98 10.79 5.55
N GLY A 78 -22.33 11.92 4.95
CA GLY A 78 -23.37 12.83 5.47
C GLY A 78 -23.31 14.27 4.97
N ALA A 79 -24.15 14.59 3.99
CA ALA A 79 -24.94 15.82 3.89
C ALA A 79 -26.28 15.47 3.23
#